data_AF-A0A1C2IPQ0-F1
#
_entry.id   AF-A0A1C2IPQ0-F1
#
_cell.length_a   1.000
_cell.length_b   1.000
_cell.length_c   1.000
_cell.angle_alpha   90.00
_cell.angle_beta   90.00
_cell.angle_gamma   90.00
#
_symmetry.space_group_name_H-M   'P 1'
#
loop_
_entity.id
_entity.type
_entity.pdbx_description
1 polymer ?
#
loop_
_entity_poly.entity_id
_entity_poly.type
_entity_poly.pdbx_seq_one_letter_code
_entity_poly.pdbx_strand_id
1 'polypeptide(L)'
;MAEKEYQAEKMKHINTVVLTHRRDLPKREGVIAHVNNESVMQTVYPGQSVTGDFLRLDDRPGSLWMKHPKLGELLVHTNKNIFKPGDELVNALQQSKGHPVTLSLDKTGTKLFVVQNGLEVKQDLKTPALPMGLVQSGLINYGVDVTGELKGVYNKGATLEIQTKDGPFFYGQLPGTDLAQSEVSARKMIGKKVELSYGHRGALTLRSLEVEPQLGKVG
;
A
#
# COMPACT_ATOMS: atom_id res chain seq x y z
N MET A 1 -37.72 -7.23 -6.58
CA MET A 1 -36.53 -7.48 -7.42
C MET A 1 -35.96 -6.20 -8.05
N ALA A 2 -36.27 -4.98 -7.57
CA ALA A 2 -36.00 -3.75 -8.31
C ALA A 2 -34.88 -2.84 -7.74
N GLU A 3 -34.31 -3.15 -6.57
CA GLU A 3 -33.39 -2.21 -5.88
C GLU A 3 -31.91 -2.45 -6.23
N LYS A 4 -31.56 -3.69 -6.63
CA LYS A 4 -30.21 -4.03 -7.13
C LYS A 4 -29.99 -3.64 -8.59
N GLU A 5 -31.04 -3.55 -9.39
CA GLU A 5 -30.95 -3.17 -10.81
C GLU A 5 -30.94 -1.64 -11.00
N TYR A 6 -31.49 -0.87 -10.07
CA TYR A 6 -31.49 0.61 -10.13
C TYR A 6 -30.13 1.24 -9.77
N GLN A 7 -29.30 0.58 -8.95
CA GLN A 7 -27.94 1.07 -8.61
C GLN A 7 -26.90 0.80 -9.71
N ALA A 8 -27.30 0.18 -10.83
CA ALA A 8 -26.47 -0.09 -11.99
C ALA A 8 -26.49 1.05 -13.04
N GLU A 9 -27.06 2.21 -12.72
CA GLU A 9 -26.84 3.44 -13.49
C GLU A 9 -25.36 3.87 -13.33
N LYS A 10 -24.53 3.39 -14.27
CA LYS A 10 -23.14 3.81 -14.57
C LYS A 10 -22.25 4.08 -13.35
N MET A 11 -21.97 3.05 -12.56
CA MET A 11 -20.80 3.10 -11.68
C MET A 11 -19.55 3.41 -12.50
N LYS A 12 -18.88 4.53 -12.19
CA LYS A 12 -17.60 4.90 -12.81
C LYS A 12 -16.56 3.85 -12.44
N HIS A 13 -15.84 3.32 -13.43
CA HIS A 13 -14.77 2.35 -13.19
C HIS A 13 -13.42 3.06 -13.24
N ILE A 14 -12.62 2.95 -12.19
CA ILE A 14 -11.27 3.50 -12.13
C ILE A 14 -10.28 2.36 -11.97
N ASN A 15 -9.41 2.19 -12.96
CA ASN A 15 -8.23 1.35 -12.80
C ASN A 15 -7.20 2.09 -11.97
N THR A 16 -6.56 1.40 -11.03
CA THR A 16 -5.46 1.93 -10.23
C THR A 16 -4.30 0.95 -10.28
N VAL A 17 -3.13 1.45 -10.65
CA VAL A 17 -1.88 0.71 -10.52
C VAL A 17 -1.16 1.21 -9.29
N VAL A 18 -0.87 0.30 -8.38
CA VAL A 18 -0.06 0.60 -7.20
C VAL A 18 1.34 0.08 -7.45
N LEU A 19 2.30 1.02 -7.45
CA LEU A 19 3.69 0.64 -7.60
C LEU A 19 4.19 -0.04 -6.34
N THR A 20 4.70 -1.25 -6.50
CA THR A 20 5.24 -2.06 -5.42
C THR A 20 6.37 -2.97 -5.89
N HIS A 21 7.33 -3.22 -5.00
CA HIS A 21 8.36 -4.23 -5.21
C HIS A 21 7.86 -5.67 -5.00
N ARG A 22 6.66 -5.88 -4.43
CA ARG A 22 6.08 -7.20 -4.13
C ARG A 22 5.38 -7.82 -5.33
N ARG A 23 5.88 -8.98 -5.76
CA ARG A 23 5.35 -9.74 -6.92
C ARG A 23 4.30 -10.77 -6.56
N ASP A 24 4.19 -11.08 -5.27
CA ASP A 24 3.29 -12.07 -4.69
C ASP A 24 1.88 -11.50 -4.39
N LEU A 25 1.68 -10.20 -4.56
CA LEU A 25 0.36 -9.59 -4.33
C LEU A 25 -0.62 -9.90 -5.47
N PRO A 26 -1.86 -10.30 -5.15
CA PRO A 26 -2.90 -10.49 -6.16
C PRO A 26 -3.54 -9.15 -6.57
N LYS A 27 -4.14 -9.15 -7.76
CA LYS A 27 -5.10 -8.11 -8.19
C LYS A 27 -6.28 -8.06 -7.21
N ARG A 28 -6.83 -6.86 -6.97
CA ARG A 28 -8.01 -6.66 -6.11
C ARG A 28 -9.08 -5.83 -6.82
N GLU A 29 -10.33 -6.09 -6.48
CA GLU A 29 -11.49 -5.34 -6.96
C GLU A 29 -12.38 -4.97 -5.77
N GLY A 30 -12.91 -3.75 -5.76
CA GLY A 30 -13.77 -3.28 -4.67
C GLY A 30 -14.48 -1.98 -4.99
N VAL A 31 -15.55 -1.70 -4.23
CA VAL A 31 -16.29 -0.43 -4.31
C VAL A 31 -15.62 0.56 -3.36
N ILE A 32 -15.15 1.70 -3.87
CA ILE A 32 -14.77 2.82 -3.00
C ILE A 32 -16.03 3.63 -2.71
N ALA A 33 -16.36 3.78 -1.43
CA ALA A 33 -17.36 4.75 -1.00
C ALA A 33 -16.74 6.16 -1.08
N HIS A 34 -17.28 6.99 -1.98
CA HIS A 34 -17.10 8.44 -2.12
C HIS A 34 -15.90 8.95 -2.93
N VAL A 35 -16.10 9.07 -4.25
CA VAL A 35 -15.60 10.22 -5.01
C VAL A 35 -16.84 11.03 -5.43
N ASN A 36 -16.99 12.26 -4.94
CA ASN A 36 -18.10 13.16 -5.28
C ASN A 36 -19.52 12.55 -5.12
N ASN A 37 -19.77 11.76 -4.06
CA ASN A 37 -21.05 11.06 -3.82
C ASN A 37 -21.46 10.02 -4.88
N GLU A 38 -20.59 9.65 -5.82
CA GLU A 38 -20.84 8.57 -6.77
C GLU A 38 -20.18 7.25 -6.32
N SER A 39 -20.86 6.14 -6.59
CA SER A 39 -20.31 4.80 -6.39
C SER A 39 -19.29 4.51 -7.50
N VAL A 40 -18.03 4.30 -7.10
CA VAL A 40 -16.93 4.02 -8.02
C VAL A 40 -16.43 2.60 -7.78
N MET A 41 -16.38 1.82 -8.86
CA MET A 41 -15.69 0.53 -8.86
C MET A 41 -14.20 0.77 -9.10
N GLN A 42 -13.36 0.24 -8.22
CA GLN A 42 -11.91 0.33 -8.37
C GLN A 42 -11.30 -1.05 -8.56
N THR A 43 -10.47 -1.15 -9.60
CA THR A 43 -9.60 -2.30 -9.81
C THR A 43 -8.16 -1.92 -9.49
N VAL A 44 -7.53 -2.62 -8.57
CA VAL A 44 -6.17 -2.36 -8.11
C VAL A 44 -5.22 -3.44 -8.63
N TYR A 45 -4.22 -3.01 -9.39
CA TYR A 45 -3.14 -3.86 -9.92
C TYR A 45 -1.84 -3.56 -9.18
N PRO A 46 -1.23 -4.53 -8.50
CA PRO A 46 0.15 -4.39 -8.05
C PRO A 46 1.10 -4.49 -9.26
N GLY A 47 2.02 -3.54 -9.39
CA GLY A 47 3.00 -3.55 -10.48
C GLY A 47 4.35 -3.01 -10.02
N GLN A 48 5.44 -3.61 -10.50
CA GLN A 48 6.78 -3.04 -10.32
C GLN A 48 7.06 -1.90 -11.30
N SER A 49 6.32 -1.84 -12.40
CA SER A 49 6.40 -0.78 -13.39
C SER A 49 5.06 -0.53 -14.05
N VAL A 50 4.89 0.65 -14.61
CA VAL A 50 3.74 1.06 -15.42
C VAL A 50 4.19 2.06 -16.47
N THR A 51 3.72 1.87 -17.71
CA THR A 51 4.03 2.73 -18.84
C THR A 51 2.75 3.25 -19.47
N GLY A 52 2.71 4.52 -19.81
CA GLY A 52 1.56 5.17 -20.44
C GLY A 52 1.76 6.68 -20.55
N ASP A 53 0.81 7.37 -21.16
CA ASP A 53 0.92 8.81 -21.37
C ASP A 53 0.63 9.55 -20.07
N PHE A 54 1.55 10.39 -19.60
CA PHE A 54 1.33 11.20 -18.40
C PHE A 54 0.24 12.25 -18.65
N LEU A 55 -0.76 12.33 -17.78
CA LEU A 55 -1.87 13.28 -17.93
C LEU A 55 -1.76 14.45 -16.97
N ARG A 56 -1.65 14.16 -15.67
CA ARG A 56 -1.57 15.15 -14.58
C ARG A 56 -1.16 14.49 -13.28
N LEU A 57 -0.66 15.29 -12.34
CA LEU A 57 -0.61 14.88 -10.94
C LEU A 57 -2.02 14.84 -10.34
N ASP A 58 -2.21 13.97 -9.36
CA ASP A 58 -3.42 13.88 -8.58
C ASP A 58 -3.30 14.75 -7.32
N ASP A 59 -4.42 15.12 -6.72
CA ASP A 59 -4.47 15.82 -5.44
C ASP A 59 -3.97 14.95 -4.27
N ARG A 60 -4.14 13.62 -4.37
CA ARG A 60 -3.58 12.68 -3.40
C ARG A 60 -2.05 12.63 -3.51
N PRO A 61 -1.31 12.89 -2.41
CA PRO A 61 0.13 12.83 -2.41
C PRO A 61 0.68 11.52 -2.96
N GLY A 62 1.65 11.60 -3.87
CA GLY A 62 2.26 10.40 -4.45
C GLY A 62 1.47 9.69 -5.53
N SER A 63 0.43 10.34 -6.07
CA SER A 63 -0.40 9.77 -7.15
C SER A 63 -0.41 10.65 -8.38
N LEU A 64 -0.62 10.02 -9.52
CA LEU A 64 -0.75 10.69 -10.81
C LEU A 64 -1.70 9.94 -11.73
N TRP A 65 -2.19 10.64 -12.75
CA TRP A 65 -3.05 10.08 -13.79
C TRP A 65 -2.24 9.77 -15.05
N MET A 66 -2.47 8.59 -15.61
CA MET A 66 -1.89 8.15 -16.88
C MET A 66 -2.96 7.58 -17.80
N LYS A 67 -2.73 7.66 -19.11
CA LYS A 67 -3.46 6.87 -20.10
C LYS A 67 -2.64 5.64 -20.47
N HIS A 68 -3.05 4.48 -19.98
CA HIS A 68 -2.41 3.20 -20.25
C HIS A 68 -3.01 2.57 -21.51
N PRO A 69 -2.20 1.98 -22.41
CA PRO A 69 -2.68 1.47 -23.70
C PRO A 69 -3.75 0.38 -23.59
N LYS A 70 -3.75 -0.40 -22.50
CA LYS A 70 -4.72 -1.50 -22.29
C LYS A 70 -5.82 -1.18 -21.28
N LEU A 71 -5.56 -0.29 -20.35
CA LEU A 71 -6.44 -0.06 -19.18
C LEU A 71 -7.16 1.29 -19.26
N GLY A 72 -6.90 2.08 -20.30
CA GLY A 72 -7.44 3.43 -20.45
C GLY A 72 -6.83 4.39 -19.44
N GLU A 73 -7.61 5.39 -19.03
CA GLU A 73 -7.21 6.28 -17.95
C GLU A 73 -7.14 5.53 -16.62
N LEU A 74 -6.01 5.65 -15.94
CA LEU A 74 -5.79 5.04 -14.64
C LEU A 74 -5.04 5.96 -13.71
N LEU A 75 -5.21 5.71 -12.43
CA LEU A 75 -4.43 6.31 -11.38
C LEU A 75 -3.19 5.44 -11.09
N VAL A 76 -2.01 6.03 -11.08
CA VAL A 76 -0.81 5.39 -10.53
C VAL A 76 -0.56 5.94 -9.13
N HIS A 77 -0.37 5.05 -8.16
CA HIS A 77 -0.09 5.41 -6.79
C HIS A 77 1.23 4.79 -6.31
N THR A 78 2.06 5.59 -5.66
CA THR A 78 3.41 5.19 -5.19
C THR A 78 3.48 4.90 -3.70
N ASN A 79 2.39 5.11 -2.95
CA ASN A 79 2.32 5.01 -1.48
C ASN A 79 3.36 5.87 -0.75
N LYS A 80 3.90 6.90 -1.40
CA LYS A 80 4.86 7.83 -0.84
C LYS A 80 4.53 9.24 -1.28
N ASN A 81 4.62 10.20 -0.36
CA ASN A 81 4.50 11.61 -0.74
C ASN A 81 5.80 12.09 -1.40
N ILE A 82 5.94 11.83 -2.71
CA ILE A 82 7.16 12.07 -3.49
C ILE A 82 6.97 13.03 -4.66
N PHE A 83 5.73 13.41 -4.98
CA PHE A 83 5.44 14.40 -6.02
C PHE A 83 5.21 15.75 -5.34
N LYS A 84 6.26 16.42 -4.89
CA LYS A 84 6.14 17.73 -4.25
C LYS A 84 6.37 18.85 -5.26
N PRO A 85 5.58 19.93 -5.23
CA PRO A 85 5.81 21.09 -6.08
C PRO A 85 7.24 21.62 -5.92
N GLY A 86 7.90 21.90 -7.04
CA GLY A 86 9.28 22.40 -7.07
C GLY A 86 10.36 21.32 -7.18
N ASP A 87 10.03 20.04 -6.96
CA ASP A 87 10.98 18.94 -7.15
C ASP A 87 11.31 18.73 -8.64
N GLU A 88 12.57 18.40 -8.95
CA GLU A 88 13.03 18.09 -10.31
C GLU A 88 12.17 17.01 -10.98
N LEU A 89 11.80 15.98 -10.22
CA LEU A 89 10.90 14.91 -10.65
C LEU A 89 9.53 15.44 -11.11
N VAL A 90 8.95 16.36 -10.35
CA VAL A 90 7.65 16.96 -10.70
C VAL A 90 7.77 17.83 -11.94
N ASN A 91 8.85 18.61 -12.04
CA ASN A 91 9.10 19.44 -13.22
C ASN A 91 9.25 18.58 -14.49
N ALA A 92 10.02 17.48 -14.41
CA ALA A 92 10.18 16.53 -15.50
C ALA A 92 8.84 15.90 -15.92
N LEU A 93 8.05 15.42 -14.96
CA LEU A 93 6.72 14.86 -15.23
C LEU A 93 5.80 15.88 -15.90
N GLN A 94 5.76 17.13 -15.40
CA GLN A 94 4.92 18.18 -16.01
C GLN A 94 5.33 18.49 -17.45
N GLN A 95 6.63 18.45 -17.76
CA GLN A 95 7.14 18.55 -19.13
C GLN A 95 6.81 17.31 -20.00
N SER A 96 6.49 16.16 -19.40
CA SER A 96 6.07 14.94 -20.09
C SER A 96 4.58 14.89 -20.45
N LYS A 97 3.80 15.94 -20.19
CA LYS A 97 2.34 15.87 -20.35
C LYS A 97 1.93 15.50 -21.77
N GLY A 98 1.12 14.44 -21.89
CA GLY A 98 0.69 13.85 -23.15
C GLY A 98 1.70 12.90 -23.79
N HIS A 99 2.85 12.66 -23.17
CA HIS A 99 3.90 11.77 -23.67
C HIS A 99 4.07 10.52 -22.80
N PRO A 100 4.57 9.41 -23.39
CA PRO A 100 4.85 8.19 -22.65
C PRO A 100 5.88 8.42 -21.54
N VAL A 101 5.51 8.02 -20.33
CA VAL A 101 6.42 7.90 -19.19
C VAL A 101 6.37 6.48 -18.65
N THR A 102 7.49 5.98 -18.15
CA THR A 102 7.54 4.72 -17.41
C THR A 102 7.92 5.01 -15.97
N LEU A 103 7.06 4.64 -15.04
CA LEU A 103 7.39 4.62 -13.62
C LEU A 103 7.74 3.21 -13.21
N SER A 104 8.80 3.03 -12.43
CA SER A 104 9.17 1.72 -11.89
C SER A 104 9.89 1.80 -10.55
N LEU A 105 9.82 0.72 -9.77
CA LEU A 105 10.55 0.57 -8.51
C LEU A 105 11.69 -0.44 -8.66
N ASP A 106 12.76 -0.24 -7.90
CA ASP A 106 13.77 -1.29 -7.72
C ASP A 106 13.21 -2.49 -6.93
N LYS A 107 14.01 -3.57 -6.89
CA LYS A 107 13.65 -4.82 -6.19
C LYS A 107 13.41 -4.62 -4.70
N THR A 108 14.00 -3.60 -4.10
CA THR A 108 13.85 -3.26 -2.67
C THR A 108 12.69 -2.29 -2.42
N GLY A 109 12.12 -1.70 -3.48
CA GLY A 109 11.09 -0.67 -3.41
C GLY A 109 11.61 0.66 -2.85
N THR A 110 12.92 0.84 -2.69
CA THR A 110 13.53 2.03 -2.10
C THR A 110 13.92 3.08 -3.13
N LYS A 111 13.82 2.78 -4.42
CA LYS A 111 14.10 3.74 -5.49
C LYS A 111 12.97 3.74 -6.50
N LEU A 112 12.47 4.94 -6.80
CA LEU A 112 11.58 5.17 -7.93
C LEU A 112 12.41 5.67 -9.12
N PHE A 113 12.17 5.07 -10.28
CA PHE A 113 12.68 5.51 -11.56
C PHE A 113 11.51 6.05 -12.38
N VAL A 114 11.70 7.23 -12.96
CA VAL A 114 10.80 7.80 -13.95
C VAL A 114 11.58 7.99 -15.23
N VAL A 115 11.22 7.23 -16.25
CA VAL A 115 11.85 7.28 -17.57
C VAL A 115 10.94 8.04 -18.53
N GLN A 116 11.46 9.12 -19.10
CA GLN A 116 10.81 9.94 -20.11
C GLN A 116 11.80 10.18 -21.25
N ASN A 117 11.40 9.88 -22.50
CA ASN A 117 12.26 10.10 -23.68
C ASN A 117 13.66 9.46 -23.57
N GLY A 118 13.78 8.34 -22.85
CA GLY A 118 15.06 7.67 -22.59
C GLY A 118 15.91 8.29 -21.49
N LEU A 119 15.50 9.44 -20.92
CA LEU A 119 16.11 10.03 -19.74
C LEU A 119 15.48 9.45 -18.47
N GLU A 120 16.32 9.08 -17.51
CA GLU A 120 15.91 8.48 -16.25
C GLU A 120 16.12 9.45 -15.10
N VAL A 121 15.02 9.83 -14.44
CA VAL A 121 15.03 10.57 -13.18
C VAL A 121 14.87 9.58 -12.02
N LYS A 122 15.73 9.70 -11.02
CA LYS A 122 15.77 8.81 -9.85
C LYS A 122 15.33 9.54 -8.61
N GLN A 123 14.50 8.88 -7.81
CA GLN A 123 14.12 9.37 -6.49
C GLN A 123 14.38 8.29 -5.45
N ASP A 124 15.29 8.57 -4.52
CA ASP A 124 15.50 7.72 -3.34
C ASP A 124 14.34 7.87 -2.35
N LEU A 125 13.89 6.74 -1.84
CA LEU A 125 12.83 6.62 -0.85
C LEU A 125 13.47 6.19 0.47
N LYS A 126 13.23 6.96 1.54
CA LYS A 126 13.76 6.67 2.89
C LYS A 126 13.34 5.28 3.42
N THR A 127 12.21 4.79 2.94
CA THR A 127 11.68 3.46 3.23
C THR A 127 11.03 2.91 1.97
N PRO A 128 10.96 1.58 1.80
CA PRO A 128 10.31 0.97 0.65
C PRO A 128 8.92 1.57 0.40
N ALA A 129 8.59 1.85 -0.86
CA ALA A 129 7.23 2.08 -1.33
C ALA A 129 6.40 0.91 -0.84
N LEU A 130 5.44 1.21 0.04
CA LEU A 130 4.64 0.16 0.64
C LEU A 130 3.85 -0.52 -0.48
N PRO A 131 3.88 -1.85 -0.57
CA PRO A 131 2.89 -2.59 -1.35
C PRO A 131 1.50 -2.21 -0.86
N MET A 132 0.49 -2.07 -1.72
CA MET A 132 -0.85 -1.88 -1.17
C MET A 132 -1.28 -3.11 -0.37
N GLY A 133 -1.36 -2.86 0.94
CA GLY A 133 -2.18 -3.46 1.98
C GLY A 133 -2.67 -2.40 2.99
N LEU A 134 -2.64 -1.11 2.63
CA LEU A 134 -3.49 -0.06 3.24
C LEU A 134 -4.92 -0.06 2.63
N VAL A 135 -5.34 -1.17 2.00
CA VAL A 135 -6.77 -1.50 2.09
C VAL A 135 -6.96 -1.80 3.56
N GLN A 136 -7.49 -0.82 4.30
CA GLN A 136 -8.30 -1.08 5.47
C GLN A 136 -9.11 -2.30 5.09
N SER A 137 -8.75 -3.47 5.61
CA SER A 137 -9.49 -4.68 5.32
C SER A 137 -10.94 -4.30 5.57
N GLY A 138 -11.74 -4.26 4.50
CA GLY A 138 -13.18 -4.08 4.61
C GLY A 138 -13.81 -5.19 5.47
N LEU A 139 -13.01 -6.17 5.88
CA LEU A 139 -13.32 -7.24 6.80
C LEU A 139 -12.10 -7.55 7.69
N ILE A 140 -11.64 -6.62 8.54
CA ILE A 140 -11.25 -7.12 9.88
C ILE A 140 -12.59 -7.51 10.47
N ASN A 141 -12.89 -8.81 10.45
CA ASN A 141 -13.82 -9.32 11.44
C ASN A 141 -13.17 -8.98 12.78
N TYR A 142 -13.68 -7.95 13.46
CA TYR A 142 -13.29 -7.64 14.83
C TYR A 142 -13.26 -8.96 15.62
N GLY A 143 -12.09 -9.30 16.20
CA GLY A 143 -11.93 -10.51 17.00
C GLY A 143 -11.29 -11.73 16.31
N VAL A 144 -10.63 -11.59 15.16
CA VAL A 144 -9.79 -12.66 14.59
C VAL A 144 -8.31 -12.37 14.82
N ASP A 145 -7.64 -13.31 15.50
CA ASP A 145 -6.19 -13.28 15.68
C ASP A 145 -5.48 -13.58 14.37
N VAL A 146 -4.40 -12.83 14.09
CA VAL A 146 -3.57 -13.02 12.92
C VAL A 146 -2.21 -13.56 13.33
N THR A 147 -1.86 -14.74 12.83
CA THR A 147 -0.55 -15.35 13.04
C THR A 147 0.28 -15.34 11.76
N GLY A 148 1.56 -14.98 11.88
CA GLY A 148 2.51 -15.05 10.77
C GLY A 148 3.89 -14.55 11.15
N GLU A 149 4.75 -14.33 10.17
CA GLU A 149 6.09 -13.76 10.39
C GLU A 149 6.05 -12.24 10.21
N LEU A 150 6.53 -11.47 11.20
CA LEU A 150 6.57 -10.01 11.07
C LEU A 150 7.66 -9.60 10.07
N LYS A 151 7.29 -9.10 8.90
CA LYS A 151 8.22 -8.66 7.86
C LYS A 151 8.59 -7.20 7.96
N GLY A 152 7.74 -6.37 8.55
CA GLY A 152 7.99 -4.93 8.61
C GLY A 152 7.14 -4.19 9.63
N VAL A 153 7.72 -3.09 10.12
CA VAL A 153 7.05 -2.06 10.91
C VAL A 153 7.27 -0.73 10.23
N TYR A 154 6.19 -0.12 9.74
CA TYR A 154 6.20 1.08 8.94
C TYR A 154 5.48 2.23 9.65
N ASN A 155 5.83 3.47 9.28
CA ASN A 155 5.23 4.72 9.76
C ASN A 155 5.07 4.80 11.29
N LYS A 156 6.13 5.15 12.05
CA LYS A 156 6.09 5.31 13.52
C LYS A 156 5.16 4.32 14.28
N GLY A 157 5.23 3.02 13.95
CA GLY A 157 4.44 1.97 14.58
C GLY A 157 2.96 1.83 14.14
N ALA A 158 2.49 2.63 13.18
CA ALA A 158 1.09 2.63 12.74
C ALA A 158 0.77 1.59 11.66
N THR A 159 1.78 0.90 11.11
CA THR A 159 1.55 -0.17 10.13
C THR A 159 2.45 -1.38 10.35
N LEU A 160 1.84 -2.56 10.50
CA LEU A 160 2.53 -3.85 10.61
C LEU A 160 2.35 -4.64 9.31
N GLU A 161 3.37 -5.37 8.90
CA GLU A 161 3.28 -6.38 7.86
C GLU A 161 3.61 -7.76 8.43
N ILE A 162 2.63 -8.65 8.37
CA ILE A 162 2.71 -10.02 8.87
C ILE A 162 2.52 -10.96 7.69
N GLN A 163 3.55 -11.73 7.33
CA GLN A 163 3.44 -12.78 6.32
C GLN A 163 2.72 -14.00 6.90
N THR A 164 1.49 -14.23 6.48
CA THR A 164 0.67 -15.38 6.87
C THR A 164 0.76 -16.50 5.82
N LYS A 165 0.14 -17.65 6.12
CA LYS A 165 -0.03 -18.75 5.15
C LYS A 165 -0.88 -18.35 3.94
N ASP A 166 -1.82 -17.42 4.12
CA ASP A 166 -2.78 -16.98 3.09
C ASP A 166 -2.26 -15.72 2.36
N GLY A 167 -1.00 -15.35 2.61
CA GLY A 167 -0.35 -14.19 2.04
C GLY A 167 -0.05 -13.10 3.08
N PRO A 168 0.42 -11.93 2.63
CA PRO A 168 0.73 -10.84 3.53
C PRO A 168 -0.53 -10.20 4.11
N PHE A 169 -0.56 -10.11 5.43
CA PHE A 169 -1.51 -9.33 6.20
C PHE A 169 -0.88 -8.00 6.61
N PHE A 170 -1.62 -6.91 6.41
CA PHE A 170 -1.19 -5.58 6.81
C PHE A 170 -2.18 -5.00 7.79
N TYR A 171 -1.68 -4.48 8.91
CA TYR A 171 -2.50 -3.83 9.90
C TYR A 171 -2.23 -2.33 9.90
N GLY A 172 -3.25 -1.51 9.65
CA GLY A 172 -3.19 -0.04 9.78
C GLY A 172 -3.97 0.44 11.01
N GLN A 173 -3.46 1.46 11.70
CA GLN A 173 -4.03 1.94 12.96
C GLN A 173 -5.50 2.41 12.85
N LEU A 174 -6.37 1.92 13.74
CA LEU A 174 -7.62 2.60 14.13
C LEU A 174 -7.27 3.71 15.14
N PRO A 175 -7.87 4.91 15.06
CA PRO A 175 -7.55 6.01 15.98
C PRO A 175 -7.65 5.56 17.45
N GLY A 176 -6.61 5.85 18.25
CA GLY A 176 -6.59 5.59 19.70
C GLY A 176 -5.88 4.32 20.19
N THR A 177 -5.12 3.61 19.34
CA THR A 177 -4.49 2.32 19.72
C THR A 177 -2.98 2.42 20.04
N ASP A 178 -2.57 1.70 21.08
CA ASP A 178 -1.27 1.76 21.78
C ASP A 178 -0.07 1.15 21.02
N LEU A 179 -0.31 0.51 19.86
CA LEU A 179 0.77 -0.04 19.02
C LEU A 179 1.74 1.04 18.52
N ALA A 180 1.25 2.26 18.31
CA ALA A 180 2.09 3.40 17.95
C ALA A 180 3.10 3.77 19.06
N GLN A 181 2.80 3.47 20.33
CA GLN A 181 3.70 3.77 21.45
C GLN A 181 4.82 2.73 21.62
N SER A 182 4.67 1.51 21.10
CA SER A 182 5.64 0.40 21.27
C SER A 182 6.43 0.03 20.00
N GLU A 183 6.65 0.99 19.10
CA GLU A 183 7.39 0.81 17.84
C GLU A 183 8.73 0.08 18.01
N VAL A 184 9.51 0.43 19.05
CA VAL A 184 10.81 -0.18 19.32
C VAL A 184 10.69 -1.68 19.58
N SER A 185 9.66 -2.10 20.32
CA SER A 185 9.41 -3.52 20.63
C SER A 185 8.96 -4.29 19.39
N ALA A 186 8.06 -3.71 18.59
CA ALA A 186 7.61 -4.33 17.34
C ALA A 186 8.78 -4.49 16.34
N ARG A 187 9.66 -3.48 16.22
CA ARG A 187 10.84 -3.55 15.33
C ARG A 187 11.80 -4.67 15.71
N LYS A 188 11.97 -4.94 17.02
CA LYS A 188 12.80 -6.06 17.51
C LYS A 188 12.22 -7.44 17.16
N MET A 189 10.95 -7.51 16.77
CA MET A 189 10.28 -8.75 16.37
C MET A 189 10.32 -9.00 14.86
N ILE A 190 10.93 -8.12 14.05
CA ILE A 190 11.05 -8.35 12.60
C ILE A 190 11.81 -9.65 12.35
N GLY A 191 11.27 -10.49 11.47
CA GLY A 191 11.75 -11.84 11.17
C GLY A 191 11.19 -12.93 12.09
N LYS A 192 10.50 -12.57 13.18
CA LYS A 192 9.96 -13.53 14.15
C LYS A 192 8.53 -13.94 13.80
N LYS A 193 8.15 -15.13 14.27
CA LYS A 193 6.73 -15.51 14.32
C LYS A 193 6.01 -14.67 15.38
N VAL A 194 4.91 -14.03 14.98
CA VAL A 194 4.09 -13.16 15.81
C VAL A 194 2.61 -13.52 15.70
N GLU A 195 1.88 -13.09 16.72
CA GLU A 195 0.43 -13.06 16.76
C GLU A 195 -0.03 -11.63 17.01
N LEU A 196 -0.96 -11.15 16.18
CA LEU A 196 -1.65 -9.89 16.35
C LEU A 196 -3.08 -10.19 16.78
N SER A 197 -3.46 -9.69 17.95
CA SER A 197 -4.76 -9.96 18.57
C SER A 197 -5.51 -8.68 18.91
N TYR A 198 -6.84 -8.74 18.89
CA TYR A 198 -7.72 -7.66 19.33
C TYR A 198 -8.17 -7.94 20.77
N GLY A 199 -7.57 -7.23 21.73
CA GLY A 199 -7.87 -7.36 23.14
C GLY A 199 -9.25 -6.80 23.51
N HIS A 200 -9.74 -7.20 24.68
CA HIS A 200 -10.96 -6.66 25.28
C HIS A 200 -10.78 -5.13 25.45
N ARG A 201 -11.68 -4.30 24.89
CA ARG A 201 -11.62 -2.82 24.78
C ARG A 201 -10.93 -2.24 23.54
N GLY A 202 -10.58 -3.07 22.56
CA GLY A 202 -10.06 -2.60 21.27
C GLY A 202 -8.58 -2.22 21.25
N ALA A 203 -7.85 -2.57 22.31
CA ALA A 203 -6.40 -2.54 22.32
C ALA A 203 -5.86 -3.65 21.41
N LEU A 204 -4.90 -3.34 20.55
CA LEU A 204 -4.20 -4.37 19.79
C LEU A 204 -2.95 -4.79 20.52
N THR A 205 -2.69 -6.09 20.52
CA THR A 205 -1.48 -6.66 21.08
C THR A 205 -0.72 -7.41 20.00
N LEU A 206 0.58 -7.14 19.90
CA LEU A 206 1.51 -7.90 19.07
C LEU A 206 2.42 -8.72 19.99
N ARG A 207 2.37 -10.05 19.87
CA ARG A 207 3.16 -10.98 20.70
C ARG A 207 4.09 -11.82 19.83
N SER A 208 5.34 -11.99 20.27
CA SER A 208 6.23 -13.02 19.71
C SER A 208 5.75 -14.41 20.12
N LEU A 209 5.72 -15.34 19.17
CA LEU A 209 5.41 -16.77 19.41
C LEU A 209 6.66 -17.62 19.54
N GLU A 210 7.84 -17.03 19.42
CA GLU A 210 9.09 -17.71 19.72
C GLU A 210 9.21 -17.90 21.23
N VAL A 211 9.39 -19.16 21.66
CA VAL A 211 9.72 -19.49 23.04
C VAL A 211 11.15 -19.03 23.28
N GLU A 212 11.36 -18.07 24.19
CA GLU A 212 12.72 -17.76 24.62
C GLU A 212 13.35 -19.04 25.19
N PRO A 213 14.55 -19.44 24.73
CA PRO A 213 15.24 -20.56 25.34
C PRO A 213 15.41 -20.22 26.81
N GLN A 214 14.81 -21.02 27.70
CA GLN A 214 15.09 -20.91 29.12
C GLN A 214 16.58 -21.16 29.28
N LEU A 215 17.33 -20.08 29.54
CA LEU A 215 18.69 -20.18 30.04
C LEU A 215 18.59 -21.04 31.30
N GLY A 216 19.04 -22.28 31.18
CA GLY A 216 18.97 -23.28 32.23
C GLY A 216 19.50 -22.66 33.52
N LYS A 217 18.72 -22.81 34.59
CA LYS A 217 19.26 -22.67 35.95
C LYS A 217 20.46 -23.60 36.03
N VAL A 218 21.65 -23.03 36.04
CA VAL A 218 22.87 -23.75 36.42
C VAL A 218 22.67 -24.06 37.90
N GLY A 219 22.41 -25.34 38.18
CA GLY A 219 22.38 -25.88 39.54
C GLY A 219 23.77 -26.01 40.13
#